data_AF-A0A9E4EJS9-F1
#
_entry.id   AF-A0A9E4EJS9-F1
#
_cell.length_a   1.000
_cell.length_b   1.000
_cell.length_c   1.000
_cell.angle_alpha   90.00
_cell.angle_beta   90.00
_cell.angle_gamma   90.00
#
_symmetry.space_group_name_H-M   'P 1'
#
loop_
_entity.id
_entity.type
_entity.pdbx_description
1 polymer ?
#
loop_
_entity_poly.entity_id
_entity_poly.type
_entity_poly.pdbx_seq_one_letter_code
_entity_poly.pdbx_strand_id
1 'polypeptide(L)'
;LRPDIVLTHFPKEGDGLTNAHATAGQIVMHAIGLANSVDPGDRNSPHRVAQVFYFGGGGAGIPRQVWGSEGGYYNDVFIDITDVVEKKLAALDCLVSQGYGGAYARKRIETNDGAFGSAGRCAYAEGFISLHAETHSFLPLTEHALRVARSSDHENISRSSYRIPVD
;
A
#
# COMPACT_ATOMS: atom_id res chain seq x y z
N LEU A 1 2.64 -14.70 16.15
CA LEU A 1 1.68 -14.14 15.17
C LEU A 1 1.51 -15.06 13.96
N ARG A 2 2.59 -15.66 13.39
CA ARG A 2 2.50 -16.56 12.22
C ARG A 2 1.61 -15.98 11.09
N PRO A 3 1.89 -14.75 10.61
CA PRO A 3 1.01 -14.07 9.68
C PRO A 3 1.07 -14.67 8.28
N ASP A 4 -0.07 -14.76 7.61
CA ASP A 4 -0.12 -15.16 6.20
C ASP A 4 0.37 -14.04 5.27
N ILE A 5 0.12 -12.77 5.65
CA ILE A 5 0.50 -11.58 4.89
C ILE A 5 1.39 -10.68 5.74
N VAL A 6 2.44 -10.13 5.13
CA VAL A 6 3.26 -9.07 5.73
C VAL A 6 3.17 -7.80 4.86
N LEU A 7 2.89 -6.67 5.50
CA LEU A 7 2.99 -5.33 4.89
C LEU A 7 4.29 -4.67 5.34
N THR A 8 5.07 -4.11 4.41
CA THR A 8 6.32 -3.41 4.75
C THR A 8 6.69 -2.34 3.72
N HIS A 9 7.74 -1.57 4.00
CA HIS A 9 8.31 -0.62 3.05
C HIS A 9 9.05 -1.33 1.90
N PHE A 10 9.10 -0.68 0.74
CA PHE A 10 9.88 -1.21 -0.37
C PHE A 10 11.38 -1.16 0.00
N PRO A 11 12.15 -2.27 -0.12
CA PRO A 11 13.54 -2.34 0.36
C PRO A 11 14.54 -1.39 -0.30
N LYS A 12 14.12 -0.69 -1.37
CA LYS A 12 14.89 0.35 -2.06
C LYS A 12 14.14 1.70 -2.13
N GLU A 13 13.14 1.92 -1.26
CA GLU A 13 12.36 3.17 -1.23
C GLU A 13 13.27 4.39 -1.13
N GLY A 14 13.24 5.26 -2.15
CA GLY A 14 14.02 6.50 -2.21
C GLY A 14 15.52 6.29 -2.39
N ASP A 15 16.18 5.68 -1.40
CA ASP A 15 17.54 5.15 -1.47
C ASP A 15 17.67 3.94 -0.54
N GLY A 16 18.30 2.86 -1.01
CA GLY A 16 18.46 1.63 -0.24
C GLY A 16 19.56 1.66 0.83
N LEU A 17 20.18 2.81 1.09
CA LEU A 17 21.42 2.91 1.88
C LEU A 17 21.23 3.66 3.21
N THR A 18 20.44 4.73 3.19
CA THR A 18 20.29 5.68 4.30
C THR A 18 18.83 5.93 4.68
N ASN A 19 17.88 5.55 3.82
CA ASN A 19 16.47 5.69 4.14
C ASN A 19 16.01 4.64 5.16
N ALA A 20 15.55 5.09 6.32
CA ALA A 20 15.02 4.21 7.38
C ALA A 20 13.83 3.35 6.91
N HIS A 21 13.01 3.85 5.99
CA HIS A 21 11.92 3.06 5.39
C HIS A 21 12.49 1.87 4.59
N ALA A 22 13.46 2.13 3.71
CA ALA A 22 14.12 1.09 2.92
C ALA A 22 14.82 0.07 3.84
N THR A 23 15.54 0.54 4.85
CA THR A 23 16.21 -0.31 5.84
C THR A 23 15.21 -1.18 6.62
N ALA A 24 14.05 -0.63 7.02
CA ALA A 24 12.99 -1.41 7.64
C ALA A 24 12.47 -2.52 6.70
N GLY A 25 12.26 -2.19 5.42
CA GLY A 25 11.92 -3.17 4.38
C GLY A 25 12.95 -4.30 4.29
N GLN A 26 14.24 -3.96 4.22
CA GLN A 26 15.34 -4.93 4.17
C GLN A 26 15.38 -5.83 5.40
N ILE A 27 15.26 -5.26 6.61
CA ILE A 27 15.21 -6.03 7.86
C ILE A 27 14.05 -7.01 7.85
N VAL A 28 12.86 -6.57 7.41
CA VAL A 28 11.68 -7.46 7.31
C VAL A 28 11.93 -8.59 6.31
N MET A 29 12.55 -8.33 5.16
CA MET A 29 12.87 -9.38 4.19
C MET A 29 13.84 -10.42 4.77
N HIS A 30 14.86 -9.99 5.51
CA HIS A 30 15.76 -10.91 6.21
C HIS A 30 15.04 -11.71 7.30
N ALA A 31 14.17 -11.06 8.08
CA ALA A 31 13.40 -11.70 9.13
C ALA A 31 12.45 -12.78 8.57
N ILE A 32 11.82 -12.54 7.42
CA ILE A 32 11.00 -13.54 6.73
C ILE A 32 11.84 -14.75 6.29
N GLY A 33 13.03 -14.49 5.74
CA GLY A 33 13.97 -15.55 5.37
C GLY A 33 14.34 -16.43 6.56
N LEU A 34 14.70 -15.81 7.69
CA LEU A 34 15.03 -16.52 8.93
C LEU A 34 13.83 -17.26 9.53
N ALA A 35 12.64 -16.66 9.53
CA ALA A 35 11.43 -17.28 10.07
C ALA A 35 11.01 -18.55 9.30
N ASN A 36 11.35 -18.64 8.01
CA ASN A 36 11.12 -19.81 7.18
C ASN A 36 12.17 -20.91 7.39
N SER A 37 13.35 -20.57 7.91
CA SER A 37 14.38 -21.55 8.27
C SER A 37 14.17 -22.11 9.67
N VAL A 38 14.62 -23.34 9.91
CA VAL A 38 14.76 -23.91 11.25
C VAL A 38 16.16 -24.46 11.45
N ASP A 39 16.70 -24.24 12.65
CA ASP A 39 17.87 -24.96 13.13
C ASP A 39 17.45 -26.29 13.80
N PRO A 40 18.26 -27.35 13.69
CA PRO A 40 18.02 -28.60 14.41
C PRO A 40 17.91 -28.36 15.93
N GLY A 41 16.75 -28.68 16.50
CA GLY A 41 16.48 -28.50 17.93
C GLY A 41 15.78 -27.21 18.32
N ASP A 42 15.43 -26.34 17.35
CA ASP A 42 14.59 -25.18 17.64
C ASP A 42 13.20 -25.62 18.14
N ARG A 43 12.73 -24.95 19.19
CA ARG A 43 11.41 -25.19 19.80
C ARG A 43 10.28 -24.55 19.00
N ASN A 44 10.59 -23.62 18.11
CA ASN A 44 9.62 -22.96 17.24
C ASN A 44 9.66 -23.58 15.85
N SER A 45 8.53 -24.16 15.41
CA SER A 45 8.40 -24.61 14.02
C SER A 45 8.51 -23.43 13.05
N PRO A 46 9.06 -23.63 11.84
CA PRO A 46 9.23 -22.55 10.88
C PRO A 46 7.86 -21.98 10.50
N HIS A 47 7.86 -20.74 10.02
CA HIS A 47 6.69 -20.05 9.51
C HIS A 47 6.96 -19.48 8.14
N ARG A 48 6.08 -19.79 7.18
CA ARG A 48 6.13 -19.25 5.83
C ARG A 48 5.06 -18.19 5.67
N VAL A 49 5.49 -16.98 5.37
CA VAL A 49 4.60 -15.92 4.92
C VAL A 49 4.14 -16.26 3.51
N ALA A 50 2.84 -16.20 3.24
CA ALA A 50 2.27 -16.53 1.95
C ALA A 50 2.50 -15.42 0.91
N GLN A 51 2.40 -14.16 1.34
CA GLN A 51 2.60 -13.00 0.47
C GLN A 51 3.15 -11.79 1.24
N VAL A 52 3.94 -10.97 0.55
CA VAL A 52 4.39 -9.67 1.05
C VAL A 52 3.86 -8.59 0.12
N PHE A 53 3.28 -7.55 0.70
CA PHE A 53 2.92 -6.34 -0.06
C PHE A 53 3.72 -5.16 0.45
N TYR A 54 4.27 -4.39 -0.49
CA TYR A 54 4.93 -3.14 -0.17
C TYR A 54 3.96 -1.98 -0.21
N PHE A 55 4.09 -1.03 0.72
CA PHE A 55 3.33 0.22 0.67
C PHE A 55 3.64 0.97 -0.64
N GLY A 56 2.60 1.22 -1.43
CA GLY A 56 2.73 1.72 -2.79
C GLY A 56 3.44 3.06 -2.93
N GLY A 57 3.21 3.96 -1.97
CA GLY A 57 3.88 5.26 -1.93
C GLY A 57 5.40 5.15 -1.76
N GLY A 58 5.90 4.04 -1.23
CA GLY A 58 7.32 3.79 -1.04
C GLY A 58 8.02 3.18 -2.25
N GLY A 59 7.36 2.26 -2.96
CA GLY A 59 7.94 1.59 -4.13
C GLY A 59 7.62 2.24 -5.47
N ALA A 60 6.46 2.88 -5.61
CA ALA A 60 5.96 3.46 -6.85
C ALA A 60 5.53 4.93 -6.67
N GLY A 61 6.22 5.66 -5.79
CA GLY A 61 6.02 7.10 -5.60
C GLY A 61 6.60 7.94 -6.73
N ILE A 62 6.31 9.25 -6.74
CA ILE A 62 6.88 10.20 -7.70
C ILE A 62 8.39 10.37 -7.42
N PRO A 63 9.29 10.06 -8.38
CA PRO A 63 10.72 10.26 -8.21
C PRO A 63 11.05 11.75 -8.04
N ARG A 64 11.75 12.09 -6.95
CA ARG A 64 12.18 13.49 -6.68
C ARG A 64 13.69 13.69 -6.66
N GLN A 65 14.46 12.61 -6.69
CA GLN A 65 15.93 12.62 -6.61
C GLN A 65 16.52 11.46 -7.41
N VAL A 66 17.81 11.56 -7.73
CA VAL A 66 18.53 10.57 -8.55
C VAL A 66 18.44 9.14 -7.99
N TRP A 67 18.43 8.97 -6.68
CA TRP A 67 18.34 7.65 -6.05
C TRP A 67 16.97 6.97 -6.24
N GLY A 68 15.90 7.76 -6.44
CA GLY A 68 14.58 7.25 -6.77
C GLY A 68 14.34 7.12 -8.28
N SER A 69 15.37 7.30 -9.11
CA SER A 69 15.24 7.20 -10.57
C SER A 69 15.20 5.76 -11.09
N GLU A 70 15.57 4.78 -10.25
CA GLU A 70 15.36 3.35 -10.48
C GLU A 70 13.84 3.08 -10.45
N GLY A 71 13.16 3.45 -11.54
CA GLY A 71 11.72 3.32 -11.71
C GLY A 71 11.30 1.94 -12.23
N GLY A 72 10.10 1.86 -12.80
CA GLY A 72 9.55 0.63 -13.38
C GLY A 72 8.64 -0.16 -12.43
N TYR A 73 8.50 0.27 -11.18
CA TYR A 73 7.52 -0.26 -10.25
C TYR A 73 6.15 0.40 -10.45
N TYR A 74 5.09 -0.37 -10.24
CA TYR A 74 3.73 0.12 -10.25
C TYR A 74 2.93 -0.58 -9.15
N ASN A 75 1.87 0.07 -8.69
CA ASN A 75 0.93 -0.54 -7.76
C ASN A 75 0.03 -1.49 -8.54
N ASP A 76 0.12 -2.78 -8.25
CA ASP A 76 -0.72 -3.83 -8.85
C ASP A 76 -1.95 -4.15 -7.99
N VAL A 77 -1.96 -3.70 -6.73
CA VAL A 77 -3.09 -3.85 -5.82
C VAL A 77 -3.53 -2.48 -5.30
N PHE A 78 -4.83 -2.20 -5.42
CA PHE A 78 -5.47 -1.02 -4.85
C PHE A 78 -6.58 -1.47 -3.92
N ILE A 79 -6.52 -1.05 -2.65
CA ILE A 79 -7.59 -1.28 -1.68
C ILE A 79 -8.44 -0.03 -1.62
N ASP A 80 -9.70 -0.14 -2.04
CA ASP A 80 -10.68 0.94 -1.88
C ASP A 80 -10.90 1.19 -0.38
N ILE A 81 -10.58 2.40 0.07
CA ILE A 81 -10.73 2.83 1.46
C ILE A 81 -11.81 3.91 1.60
N THR A 82 -12.61 4.14 0.56
CA THR A 82 -13.59 5.25 0.52
C THR A 82 -14.53 5.23 1.72
N ASP A 83 -14.94 4.05 2.19
CA ASP A 83 -15.85 3.86 3.33
C ASP A 83 -15.18 4.05 4.71
N VAL A 84 -13.84 4.02 4.76
CA VAL A 84 -13.06 4.13 6.00
C VAL A 84 -12.04 5.27 5.98
N VAL A 85 -12.02 6.09 4.94
CA VAL A 85 -11.04 7.16 4.77
C VAL A 85 -11.10 8.19 5.90
N GLU A 86 -12.29 8.47 6.43
CA GLU A 86 -12.46 9.35 7.60
C GLU A 86 -11.82 8.76 8.86
N LYS A 87 -11.82 7.43 9.02
CA LYS A 87 -11.11 6.75 10.13
C LYS A 87 -9.61 6.87 9.97
N LYS A 88 -9.11 6.77 8.73
CA LYS A 88 -7.69 7.02 8.42
C LYS A 88 -7.31 8.46 8.73
N LEU A 89 -8.16 9.43 8.37
CA LEU A 89 -7.95 10.84 8.72
C LEU A 89 -7.90 11.03 10.23
N ALA A 90 -8.85 10.49 10.97
CA ALA A 90 -8.86 10.58 12.44
C ALA A 90 -7.59 9.97 13.05
N ALA A 91 -7.11 8.84 12.53
CA ALA A 91 -5.87 8.22 12.98
C ALA A 91 -4.63 9.09 12.69
N LEU A 92 -4.55 9.73 11.52
CA LEU A 92 -3.47 10.67 11.20
C LEU A 92 -3.55 11.95 12.04
N ASP A 93 -4.74 12.42 12.36
CA ASP A 93 -4.96 13.59 13.22
C ASP A 93 -4.45 13.36 14.66
N CYS A 94 -4.35 12.12 15.12
CA CYS A 94 -3.73 11.78 16.40
C CYS A 94 -2.20 11.94 16.42
N LEU A 95 -1.52 11.97 15.26
CA LEU A 95 -0.05 12.03 15.16
C LEU A 95 0.48 13.48 15.20
N VAL A 96 0.03 14.24 16.21
CA VAL A 96 0.32 15.67 16.36
C VAL A 96 1.82 15.96 16.46
N SER A 97 2.57 15.16 17.24
CA SER A 97 4.01 15.35 17.41
C SER A 97 4.83 15.08 16.13
N GLN A 98 4.24 14.37 15.17
CA GLN A 98 4.83 14.09 13.86
C GLN A 98 4.40 15.14 12.80
N GLY A 99 3.62 16.14 13.19
CA GLY A 99 3.13 17.20 12.31
C GLY A 99 2.01 16.76 11.35
N TYR A 100 1.37 15.62 11.60
CA TYR A 100 0.32 15.13 10.71
C TYR A 100 -1.03 15.80 10.95
N GLY A 101 -1.29 16.34 12.14
CA GLY A 101 -2.60 16.85 12.51
C GLY A 101 -3.13 18.01 11.65
N GLY A 102 -4.46 18.03 11.48
CA GLY A 102 -5.21 19.16 10.94
C GLY A 102 -5.20 19.24 9.41
N ALA A 103 -4.90 20.42 8.88
CA ALA A 103 -4.96 20.67 7.43
C ALA A 103 -3.98 19.80 6.63
N TYR A 104 -2.84 19.43 7.23
CA TYR A 104 -1.85 18.61 6.56
C TYR A 104 -2.33 17.17 6.33
N ALA A 105 -2.88 16.46 7.33
CA ALA A 105 -3.44 15.13 7.15
C ALA A 105 -4.51 15.10 6.06
N ARG A 106 -5.43 16.08 6.09
CA ARG A 106 -6.47 16.25 5.05
C ARG A 106 -5.81 16.37 3.67
N LYS A 107 -4.90 17.33 3.49
CA LYS A 107 -4.22 17.54 2.20
C LYS A 107 -3.45 16.30 1.75
N ARG A 108 -2.82 15.58 2.67
CA ARG A 108 -2.04 14.39 2.39
C ARG A 108 -2.92 13.24 1.89
N ILE A 109 -4.04 12.96 2.55
CA ILE A 109 -5.01 11.94 2.13
C ILE A 109 -5.56 12.29 0.75
N GLU A 110 -6.03 13.52 0.55
CA GLU A 110 -6.53 14.00 -0.75
C GLU A 110 -5.50 13.81 -1.88
N THR A 111 -4.24 14.06 -1.59
CA THR A 111 -3.19 14.00 -2.61
C THR A 111 -2.74 12.58 -2.89
N ASN A 112 -2.52 11.76 -1.85
CA ASN A 112 -1.94 10.43 -2.00
C ASN A 112 -3.02 9.37 -2.23
N ASP A 113 -3.96 9.27 -1.30
CA ASP A 113 -5.00 8.25 -1.36
C ASP A 113 -6.04 8.58 -2.44
N GLY A 114 -6.26 9.86 -2.72
CA GLY A 114 -7.06 10.31 -3.86
C GLY A 114 -6.40 9.98 -5.21
N ALA A 115 -5.07 10.10 -5.33
CA ALA A 115 -4.35 9.70 -6.55
C ALA A 115 -4.46 8.19 -6.80
N PHE A 116 -4.29 7.38 -5.75
CA PHE A 116 -4.53 5.94 -5.83
C PHE A 116 -5.99 5.60 -6.07
N GLY A 117 -6.94 6.33 -5.48
CA GLY A 117 -8.36 6.19 -5.74
C GLY A 117 -8.69 6.39 -7.21
N SER A 118 -8.16 7.46 -7.80
CA SER A 118 -8.29 7.74 -9.24
C SER A 118 -7.73 6.61 -10.11
N ALA A 119 -6.51 6.12 -9.80
CA ALA A 119 -5.92 4.97 -10.49
C ALA A 119 -6.76 3.68 -10.32
N GLY A 120 -7.30 3.46 -9.13
CA GLY A 120 -8.17 2.34 -8.77
C GLY A 120 -9.64 2.50 -9.17
N ARG A 121 -10.05 3.64 -9.74
CA ARG A 121 -11.44 3.97 -10.14
C ARG A 121 -12.45 3.97 -8.98
N CYS A 122 -12.01 4.42 -7.81
CA CYS A 122 -12.82 4.78 -6.63
C CYS A 122 -12.44 6.20 -6.15
N ALA A 123 -13.01 6.67 -5.04
CA ALA A 123 -12.69 8.00 -4.51
C ALA A 123 -11.33 8.02 -3.79
N TYR A 124 -11.09 7.04 -2.92
CA TYR A 124 -9.84 6.88 -2.19
C TYR A 124 -9.37 5.44 -2.20
N ALA A 125 -8.07 5.22 -2.40
CA ALA A 125 -7.47 3.90 -2.27
C ALA A 125 -6.10 3.96 -1.58
N GLU A 126 -5.67 2.83 -1.03
CA GLU A 126 -4.26 2.58 -0.73
C GLU A 126 -3.68 1.67 -1.81
N GLY A 127 -2.58 2.12 -2.42
CA GLY A 127 -1.82 1.33 -3.39
C GLY A 127 -0.80 0.42 -2.69
N PHE A 128 -0.62 -0.78 -3.23
CA PHE A 128 0.36 -1.76 -2.80
C PHE A 128 1.05 -2.42 -3.99
N ILE A 129 2.25 -2.96 -3.74
CA ILE A 129 3.03 -3.73 -4.70
C ILE A 129 3.22 -5.16 -4.18
N SER A 130 2.74 -6.16 -4.90
CA SER A 130 2.95 -7.57 -4.57
C SER A 130 4.41 -7.97 -4.77
N LEU A 131 4.98 -8.71 -3.81
CA LEU A 131 6.32 -9.30 -3.98
C LEU A 131 6.29 -10.48 -4.96
N HIS A 132 5.25 -11.32 -4.88
CA HIS A 132 5.12 -12.50 -5.72
C HIS A 132 3.86 -12.44 -6.57
N ALA A 133 3.97 -12.87 -7.83
CA ALA A 133 2.79 -13.18 -8.63
C ALA A 133 2.05 -14.37 -8.03
N GLU A 134 0.72 -14.39 -8.18
CA GLU A 134 -0.13 -15.46 -7.65
C GLU A 134 -0.50 -16.48 -8.73
N THR A 135 -0.66 -17.75 -8.31
CA THR A 135 -1.19 -18.81 -9.16
C THR A 135 -2.68 -18.95 -8.89
N HIS A 136 -3.51 -18.65 -9.89
CA HIS A 136 -4.95 -18.78 -9.82
C HIS A 136 -5.43 -19.92 -10.73
N SER A 137 -6.52 -20.60 -10.35
CA SER A 137 -7.16 -21.61 -11.20
C SER A 137 -7.81 -21.02 -12.45
N PHE A 138 -8.15 -19.73 -12.42
CA PHE A 138 -8.74 -18.96 -13.52
C PHE A 138 -8.16 -17.54 -13.52
N LEU A 139 -8.27 -16.83 -14.65
CA LEU A 139 -7.85 -15.44 -14.71
C LEU A 139 -8.66 -14.60 -13.69
N PRO A 140 -7.99 -13.86 -12.80
CA PRO A 140 -8.68 -13.10 -11.75
C PRO A 140 -9.40 -11.89 -12.36
N LEU A 141 -10.67 -11.71 -12.00
CA LEU A 141 -11.44 -10.51 -12.30
C LEU A 141 -12.25 -10.13 -11.06
N THR A 142 -12.08 -8.90 -10.58
CA THR A 142 -12.74 -8.45 -9.36
C THR A 142 -14.16 -7.96 -9.63
N GLU A 143 -15.01 -8.04 -8.61
CA GLU A 143 -16.35 -7.44 -8.64
C GLU A 143 -16.30 -5.92 -8.94
N HIS A 144 -15.25 -5.25 -8.46
CA HIS A 144 -15.02 -3.85 -8.77
C HIS A 144 -14.75 -3.62 -10.25
N ALA A 145 -13.90 -4.43 -10.88
CA ALA A 145 -13.61 -4.33 -12.32
C ALA A 145 -14.87 -4.59 -13.15
N LEU A 146 -15.68 -5.58 -12.79
CA LEU A 146 -16.97 -5.86 -13.43
C LEU A 146 -17.95 -4.70 -13.30
N ARG A 147 -18.03 -4.08 -12.12
CA ARG A 147 -18.90 -2.93 -11.85
C ARG A 147 -18.48 -1.74 -12.71
N VAL A 148 -17.20 -1.37 -12.69
CA VAL A 148 -16.64 -0.28 -13.50
C VAL A 148 -16.95 -0.48 -14.98
N ALA A 149 -16.76 -1.69 -15.51
CA ALA A 149 -16.97 -2.00 -16.92
C ALA A 149 -18.45 -1.89 -17.35
N ARG A 150 -19.39 -2.05 -16.41
CA ARG A 150 -20.84 -1.97 -16.65
C ARG A 150 -21.43 -0.60 -16.35
N SER A 151 -20.71 0.24 -15.61
CA SER A 151 -21.11 1.59 -15.27
C SER A 151 -20.91 2.55 -16.44
N SER A 152 -21.85 3.49 -16.58
CA SER A 152 -21.68 4.67 -17.42
C SER A 152 -20.58 5.59 -16.89
N ASP A 153 -20.09 6.49 -17.75
CA ASP A 153 -19.14 7.53 -17.33
C ASP A 153 -19.69 8.40 -16.20
N HIS A 154 -21.00 8.69 -16.21
CA HIS A 154 -21.62 9.49 -15.15
C HIS A 154 -21.59 8.79 -13.79
N GLU A 155 -21.89 7.49 -13.75
CA GLU A 155 -21.82 6.69 -12.52
C GLU A 155 -20.37 6.55 -12.02
N ASN A 156 -19.42 6.38 -12.94
CA ASN A 156 -18.00 6.31 -12.62
C ASN A 156 -17.49 7.64 -12.03
N ILE A 157 -17.82 8.77 -12.67
CA ILE A 157 -17.50 10.11 -12.17
C ILE A 157 -18.11 10.29 -10.79
N SER A 158 -19.40 10.03 -10.62
CA SER A 158 -20.10 10.17 -9.34
C SER A 158 -19.42 9.37 -8.23
N ARG A 159 -19.05 8.11 -8.48
CA ARG A 159 -18.34 7.26 -7.51
C ARG A 159 -16.98 7.81 -7.12
N SER A 160 -16.20 8.29 -8.10
CA SER A 160 -14.88 8.87 -7.85
C SER A 160 -14.91 10.29 -7.26
N SER A 161 -16.08 10.93 -7.21
CA SER A 161 -16.22 12.33 -6.81
C SER A 161 -16.42 12.52 -5.30
N TYR A 162 -16.61 11.45 -4.53
CA TYR A 162 -16.72 11.60 -3.08
C TYR A 162 -15.42 12.23 -2.54
N ARG A 163 -15.60 13.22 -1.68
CA ARG A 163 -14.50 13.94 -1.03
C ARG A 163 -14.80 14.08 0.45
N ILE A 164 -13.80 13.87 1.30
CA ILE A 164 -13.92 14.10 2.74
C ILE A 164 -14.34 15.57 2.97
N PRO A 165 -15.37 15.83 3.78
CA PRO A 165 -15.77 17.19 4.12
C PRO A 165 -14.60 18.01 4.67
N VAL A 166 -14.48 19.24 4.18
CA VAL A 166 -13.50 20.21 4.66
C VAL A 166 -14.31 21.28 5.40
N ASP A 167 -14.16 21.33 6.72
CA ASP A 167 -14.68 22.42 7.55
C ASP A 167 -13.95 23.74 7.29
#